data_AF-A0A967WT18-F1
#
_entry.id   AF-A0A967WT18-F1
#
_cell.length_a   1.000
_cell.length_b   1.000
_cell.length_c   1.000
_cell.angle_alpha   90.00
_cell.angle_beta   90.00
_cell.angle_gamma   90.00
#
_symmetry.space_group_name_H-M   'P 1'
#
loop_
_entity.id
_entity.type
_entity.pdbx_description
1 polymer ?
#
loop_
_entity_poly.entity_id
_entity_poly.type
_entity_poly.pdbx_seq_one_letter_code
_entity_poly.pdbx_strand_id
1 'polypeptide(L)' 'MVLADGRELSPQEAFLLTNVLSDNNARAAAFGSNSALRLSRPAAAKTGTTTDFRDVWT' A
#
# COMPACT_ATOMS: atom_id res chain seq x y z
N MET A 1 -11.93 15.16 -9.85
CA MET A 1 -11.70 16.61 -9.66
C MET A 1 -10.23 16.75 -9.36
N VAL A 2 -9.47 17.44 -10.22
CA VAL A 2 -8.01 17.62 -10.09
C VAL A 2 -7.73 18.89 -9.30
N LEU A 3 -6.70 18.90 -8.44
CA LEU A 3 -6.27 20.09 -7.70
C LEU A 3 -5.74 21.16 -8.67
N ALA A 4 -5.72 22.43 -8.23
CA ALA A 4 -5.37 23.57 -9.07
C ALA A 4 -3.96 23.52 -9.69
N ASP A 5 -3.07 22.70 -9.13
CA ASP A 5 -1.71 22.49 -9.61
C ASP A 5 -1.54 21.19 -10.42
N GLY A 6 -2.65 20.56 -10.83
CA GLY A 6 -2.65 19.35 -11.65
C GLY A 6 -2.44 18.04 -10.87
N ARG A 7 -2.37 18.08 -9.53
CA ARG A 7 -2.30 16.87 -8.71
C ARG A 7 -3.69 16.27 -8.47
N GLU A 8 -3.77 14.95 -8.43
CA GLU A 8 -5.02 14.23 -8.12
C GLU A 8 -5.25 14.05 -6.61
N LEU A 9 -4.17 14.09 -5.82
CA LEU A 9 -4.21 13.95 -4.37
C LEU A 9 -3.46 15.09 -3.70
N SER A 10 -4.01 15.59 -2.60
CA SER A 10 -3.31 16.49 -1.69
C SER A 10 -2.15 15.76 -1.00
N PRO A 11 -1.14 16.50 -0.51
CA PRO A 11 -0.08 15.92 0.32
C PRO A 11 -0.62 15.12 1.52
N GLN A 12 -1.69 15.59 2.14
CA GLN A 12 -2.30 14.96 3.30
C GLN A 12 -2.95 13.62 2.94
N GLU A 13 -3.68 13.55 1.82
CA GLU A 13 -4.28 12.31 1.33
C GLU A 13 -3.21 11.29 0.94
N ALA A 14 -2.17 11.71 0.21
CA ALA A 14 -1.05 10.86 -0.16
C ALA A 14 -0.30 10.34 1.07
N PHE A 15 -0.13 11.18 2.09
CA PHE A 15 0.48 10.80 3.36
C PHE A 15 -0.34 9.74 4.09
N LEU A 16 -1.65 9.96 4.24
CA LEU A 16 -2.53 9.02 4.95
C LEU A 16 -2.56 7.65 4.25
N LEU A 17 -2.68 7.64 2.92
CA LEU A 17 -2.65 6.41 2.14
C LEU A 17 -1.33 5.65 2.35
N THR A 18 -0.20 6.35 2.25
CA THR A 18 1.13 5.76 2.45
C THR A 18 1.31 5.25 3.88
N ASN A 19 0.81 6.00 4.87
CA ASN A 19 0.92 5.63 6.28
C ASN A 19 0.20 4.30 6.55
N VAL A 20 -1.06 4.18 6.12
CA VAL A 20 -1.84 2.94 6.29
C VAL A 20 -1.20 1.77 5.55
N LEU A 21 -0.79 1.97 4.29
CA LEU A 21 -0.25 0.90 3.46
C LEU A 21 1.17 0.47 3.86
N SER A 22 1.90 1.29 4.62
CA SER A 22 3.27 1.00 5.07
C SER A 22 3.33 0.28 6.43
N ASP A 23 2.23 0.22 7.19
CA ASP A 23 2.18 -0.47 8.48
C ASP A 23 2.37 -2.00 8.35
N ASN A 24 3.48 -2.51 8.87
CA ASN A 24 3.80 -3.93 8.87
C ASN A 24 2.91 -4.76 9.79
N ASN A 25 2.48 -4.21 10.93
CA ASN A 25 1.62 -4.91 11.87
C ASN A 25 0.24 -5.12 11.25
N ALA A 26 -0.28 -4.10 10.56
CA ALA A 26 -1.54 -4.21 9.82
C ALA A 26 -1.48 -5.31 8.73
N ARG A 27 -0.34 -5.46 8.06
CA ARG A 27 -0.14 -6.49 7.00
C ARG A 27 0.13 -7.91 7.54
N ALA A 28 0.55 -8.04 8.80
CA ALA A 28 1.07 -9.30 9.33
C ALA A 28 0.04 -10.45 9.31
N ALA A 29 -1.25 -10.17 9.43
CA ALA A 29 -2.30 -11.19 9.36
C ALA A 29 -2.35 -11.92 8.00
N ALA A 30 -1.95 -11.26 6.92
CA ALA A 30 -1.97 -11.85 5.57
C ALA A 30 -0.61 -12.42 5.13
N PHE A 31 0.49 -11.77 5.52
CA PHE A 31 1.84 -12.12 5.01
C PHE A 31 2.81 -12.63 6.08
N GLY A 32 2.45 -12.52 7.36
CA GLY A 32 3.37 -12.69 8.48
C GLY A 32 4.26 -11.46 8.72
N SER A 33 4.76 -11.33 9.95
CA SER A 33 5.54 -10.15 10.38
C SER A 33 6.93 -10.04 9.75
N ASN A 34 7.48 -11.15 9.22
CA ASN A 34 8.79 -11.23 8.56
C ASN A 34 8.65 -11.64 7.09
N SER A 35 7.70 -11.04 6.38
CA SER A 35 7.50 -11.25 4.94
C SER A 35 8.52 -10.49 4.09
N ALA A 36 8.54 -10.77 2.79
CA ALA A 36 9.31 -10.01 1.80
C ALA A 36 8.93 -8.52 1.73
N LEU A 37 7.76 -8.14 2.27
CA LEU A 37 7.29 -6.75 2.33
C LEU A 37 7.85 -5.99 3.55
N ARG A 38 8.65 -6.63 4.41
CA ARG A 38 9.35 -5.96 5.52
C ARG A 38 10.70 -5.43 5.04
N LEU A 39 10.70 -4.16 4.67
CA LEU A 39 11.88 -3.47 4.14
C LEU A 39 12.60 -2.66 5.23
N SER A 40 13.89 -2.37 5.01
CA SER A 40 14.69 -1.48 5.87
C SER A 40 14.32 0.01 5.75
N ARG A 41 13.36 0.33 4.88
CA ARG A 41 12.85 1.67 4.62
C ARG A 41 11.32 1.64 4.56
N PRO A 42 10.63 2.75 4.83
CA PRO A 42 9.20 2.83 4.62
C PRO A 42 8.85 2.56 3.16
N ALA A 43 7.89 1.67 2.92
CA ALA A 43 7.30 1.42 1.62
C ALA A 43 5.83 1.03 1.80
N ALA A 44 4.97 1.63 1.00
CA ALA A 44 3.57 1.25 0.90
C ALA A 44 3.44 0.13 -0.15
N ALA A 45 2.71 -0.93 0.19
CA ALA A 45 2.41 -2.02 -0.74
C ALA A 45 0.95 -2.45 -0.59
N LYS A 46 0.32 -2.82 -1.71
CA LYS A 46 -1.01 -3.41 -1.73
C LYS A 46 -1.01 -4.57 -2.71
N THR A 47 -1.36 -5.76 -2.22
CA THR A 47 -1.54 -6.91 -3.12
C THR A 47 -2.97 -6.99 -3.62
N GLY A 48 -3.14 -7.56 -4.81
CA GLY A 48 -4.44 -7.92 -5.37
C GLY A 48 -4.39 -9.34 -5.89
N THR A 49 -5.40 -10.14 -5.57
CA THR A 49 -5.61 -11.47 -6.15
C THR A 49 -6.99 -11.47 -6.78
N THR A 50 -7.09 -11.83 -8.06
CA THR A 50 -8.42 -12.01 -8.68
C THR A 50 -9.15 -13.19 -8.04
N THR A 51 -10.48 -13.13 -8.01
CA THR A 51 -11.28 -14.32 -7.74
C THR A 51 -10.88 -15.40 -8.75
N ASP A 52 -10.69 -16.63 -8.27
CA ASP A 52 -10.13 -17.76 -9.04
C ASP A 52 -8.61 -17.76 -9.25
N PHE A 53 -7.87 -16.89 -8.56
CA PHE A 53 -6.39 -16.92 -8.48
C PHE A 53 -5.67 -16.84 -9.83
N ARG A 54 -6.27 -16.17 -10.81
CA ARG A 54 -5.69 -16.04 -12.15
C ARG A 54 -4.56 -15.02 -12.20
N ASP A 55 -4.64 -13.98 -11.36
CA ASP A 55 -3.69 -12.88 -11.35
C ASP A 55 -3.27 -12.52 -9.91
N VAL A 56 -1.98 -12.20 -9.75
CA VAL A 56 -1.38 -11.70 -8.51
C VAL A 56 -0.62 -10.42 -8.82
N TRP A 57 -0.94 -9.35 -8.08
CA TRP A 57 -0.35 -8.02 -8.25
C TRP A 57 0.32 -7.58 -6.95
N THR A 58 1.40 -6.80 -7.06
CA THR A 58 2.02 -6.09 -5.94
C THR A 58 2.38 -4.66 -6.28
#